data_AF-A0A7V5RQ89-F1
#
_entry.id   AF-A0A7V5RQ89-F1
#
_cell.length_a   1.000
_cell.length_b   1.000
_cell.length_c   1.000
_cell.angle_alpha   90.00
_cell.angle_beta   90.00
_cell.angle_gamma   90.00
#
_symmetry.space_group_name_H-M   'P 1'
#
loop_
_entity.id
_entity.type
_entity.pdbx_description
1 polymer ?
#
loop_
_entity_poly.entity_id
_entity_poly.type
_entity_poly.pdbx_seq_one_letter_code
_entity_poly.pdbx_strand_id
1 'polypeptide(L)'
;MAPPYPTLNLPPMEMELRDDKIFDPFRRKWLVCTPEEWVRQNFLAYLRHYLGYPRSLIKVEQGLESAGNFFRADAIVYSRE
;
A
#
# COMPACT_ATOMS: atom_id res chain seq x y z
N MET A 1 12.76 17.49 0.20
CA MET A 1 13.49 16.35 0.81
C MET A 1 13.55 15.26 -0.24
N ALA A 2 14.72 14.67 -0.48
CA ALA A 2 14.81 13.54 -1.40
C ALA A 2 13.97 12.36 -0.87
N PRO A 3 13.36 11.53 -1.72
CA PRO A 3 12.68 10.33 -1.25
C PRO A 3 13.68 9.44 -0.49
N PRO A 4 13.24 8.76 0.59
CA PRO A 4 14.12 7.92 1.41
C PRO A 4 14.63 6.68 0.65
N TYR A 5 13.99 6.35 -0.48
CA TYR A 5 14.27 5.18 -1.32
C TYR A 5 14.21 5.54 -2.80
N PRO A 6 14.74 4.67 -3.70
CA PRO A 6 14.72 4.90 -5.13
C PRO A 6 13.32 5.09 -5.70
N THR A 7 13.25 5.86 -6.79
CA THR A 7 12.06 5.96 -7.62
C THR A 7 11.69 4.58 -8.16
N LEU A 8 10.42 4.20 -8.00
CA LEU A 8 9.89 2.94 -8.52
C LEU A 8 9.47 3.09 -9.99
N ASN A 9 9.36 1.97 -10.70
CA ASN A 9 8.77 1.94 -12.05
C ASN A 9 7.23 2.02 -11.98
N LEU A 10 6.72 3.04 -11.31
CA LEU A 10 5.30 3.38 -11.14
C LEU A 10 5.12 4.86 -11.47
N PRO A 11 3.91 5.31 -11.87
CA PRO A 11 3.62 6.73 -11.97
C PRO A 11 3.94 7.45 -10.64
N PRO A 12 4.39 8.71 -10.67
CA PRO A 12 4.77 9.42 -9.46
C PRO A 12 3.56 9.56 -8.52
N MET A 13 3.75 9.14 -7.26
CA MET A 13 2.75 9.24 -6.20
C MET A 13 3.26 10.17 -5.10
N GLU A 14 2.39 11.04 -4.61
CA GLU A 14 2.70 11.85 -3.44
C GLU A 14 2.55 11.00 -2.18
N MET A 15 3.65 10.86 -1.43
CA MET A 15 3.69 10.12 -0.18
C MET A 15 3.86 11.09 0.98
N GLU A 16 3.04 10.94 2.00
CA GLU A 16 3.18 11.70 3.26
C GLU A 16 4.32 11.08 4.10
N LEU A 17 5.41 11.83 4.23
CA LEU A 17 6.62 11.43 4.96
C LEU A 17 6.84 12.33 6.17
N ARG A 18 7.30 11.74 7.27
CA ARG A 18 7.68 12.44 8.50
C ARG A 18 8.83 11.71 9.17
N ASP A 19 9.99 12.36 9.28
CA ASP A 19 11.21 11.77 9.83
C ASP A 19 11.54 10.45 9.11
N ASP A 20 11.60 9.33 9.83
CA ASP A 20 11.81 7.97 9.35
C ASP A 20 10.49 7.23 9.03
N LYS A 21 9.36 7.94 8.96
CA LYS A 21 8.03 7.36 8.82
C LYS A 21 7.31 7.75 7.55
N ILE A 22 6.46 6.85 7.11
CA ILE A 22 5.50 7.03 6.03
C ILE A 22 4.08 6.86 6.59
N PHE A 23 3.15 7.71 6.16
CA PHE A 23 1.76 7.58 6.54
C PHE A 23 1.08 6.52 5.68
N ASP A 24 0.46 5.53 6.32
CA ASP A 24 -0.42 4.59 5.65
C ASP A 24 -1.86 5.10 5.73
N PRO A 25 -2.46 5.56 4.62
CA PRO A 25 -3.81 6.08 4.63
C PRO A 25 -4.82 4.96 4.90
N PHE A 26 -4.58 3.71 4.48
CA PHE A 26 -5.50 2.58 4.62
C PHE A 26 -5.65 2.14 6.08
N ARG A 27 -4.53 2.03 6.80
CA ARG A 27 -4.44 1.69 8.23
C ARG A 27 -4.55 2.91 9.16
N ARG A 28 -4.51 4.13 8.60
CA ARG A 28 -4.56 5.43 9.31
C ARG A 28 -3.51 5.55 10.42
N LYS A 29 -2.27 5.15 10.12
CA LYS A 29 -1.15 5.22 11.08
C LYS A 29 0.16 5.56 10.39
N TRP A 30 1.08 6.13 11.16
CA TRP A 30 2.47 6.32 10.75
C TRP A 30 3.25 5.03 10.97
N LEU A 31 4.03 4.62 9.98
CA LEU A 31 4.84 3.41 9.99
C LEU A 31 6.29 3.76 9.72
N VAL A 32 7.23 2.98 10.27
CA VAL A 32 8.64 3.09 9.87
C VAL A 32 8.72 2.84 8.37
N CYS A 33 9.28 3.81 7.65
CA CYS A 33 9.45 3.74 6.21
C CYS A 33 10.60 2.77 5.92
N THR A 34 10.30 1.47 5.87
CA THR A 34 11.23 0.44 5.39
C THR A 34 11.19 0.38 3.86
N PRO A 35 12.14 -0.30 3.19
CA PRO A 35 12.09 -0.48 1.74
C PRO A 35 10.80 -1.20 1.30
N GLU A 36 10.34 -2.16 2.10
CA GLU A 36 9.11 -2.90 1.86
C GLU A 36 7.88 -2.00 1.99
N GLU A 37 7.82 -1.17 3.03
CA GLU A 37 6.69 -0.25 3.23
C GLU A 37 6.67 0.87 2.19
N TRP A 38 7.84 1.32 1.72
CA TRP A 38 7.95 2.23 0.59
C TRP A 38 7.29 1.66 -0.67
N VAL A 39 7.62 0.41 -1.01
CA VAL A 39 7.01 -0.27 -2.17
C VAL A 39 5.52 -0.48 -1.95
N ARG A 40 5.10 -0.97 -0.78
CA ARG A 40 3.68 -1.23 -0.45
C ARG A 40 2.85 0.03 -0.56
N GLN A 41 3.27 1.14 0.04
CA GLN A 41 2.50 2.38 0.03
C GLN A 41 2.43 3.01 -1.37
N ASN A 42 3.51 2.98 -2.14
CA ASN A 42 3.47 3.41 -3.54
C ASN A 42 2.52 2.55 -4.38
N PHE A 43 2.51 1.23 -4.18
CA PHE A 43 1.62 0.33 -4.90
C PHE A 43 0.14 0.54 -4.52
N LEU A 44 -0.15 0.72 -3.23
CA LEU A 44 -1.49 1.04 -2.75
C LEU A 44 -1.99 2.40 -3.27
N ALA A 45 -1.10 3.40 -3.33
CA ALA A 45 -1.40 4.69 -3.94
C ALA A 45 -1.68 4.56 -5.45
N TYR A 46 -0.88 3.77 -6.16
CA TYR A 46 -1.10 3.45 -7.57
C TYR A 46 -2.47 2.80 -7.82
N LEU A 47 -2.84 1.77 -7.04
CA LEU A 47 -4.16 1.14 -7.15
C LEU A 47 -5.30 2.15 -6.95
N ARG A 48 -5.20 3.00 -5.92
CA ARG A 48 -6.26 3.94 -5.57
C ARG A 48 -6.36 5.13 -6.52
N HIS A 49 -5.23 5.78 -6.81
CA HIS A 49 -5.20 7.09 -7.45
C HIS A 49 -4.98 7.00 -8.96
N TYR A 50 -4.23 6.01 -9.44
CA TYR A 50 -3.97 5.84 -10.87
C TYR A 50 -4.95 4.87 -11.53
N LEU A 51 -5.19 3.71 -10.91
CA LEU A 51 -6.13 2.72 -11.44
C LEU A 51 -7.58 2.94 -10.95
N GLY A 52 -7.81 3.86 -10.03
CA GLY A 52 -9.14 4.28 -9.61
C GLY A 52 -9.90 3.28 -8.73
N TYR A 53 -9.21 2.30 -8.12
CA TYR A 53 -9.86 1.37 -7.20
C TYR A 53 -10.32 2.09 -5.93
N PRO A 54 -11.62 2.04 -5.58
CA PRO A 54 -12.12 2.64 -4.36
C PRO A 54 -11.44 2.05 -3.14
N ARG A 55 -11.05 2.92 -2.19
CA ARG A 55 -10.43 2.49 -0.92
C ARG A 55 -11.26 1.44 -0.17
N SER A 56 -12.59 1.49 -0.25
CA SER A 56 -13.48 0.54 0.40
C SER A 56 -13.33 -0.90 -0.12
N LEU A 57 -12.86 -1.06 -1.36
CA LEU A 57 -12.62 -2.36 -2.01
C LEU A 57 -11.19 -2.86 -1.85
N ILE A 58 -10.31 -2.09 -1.21
CA ILE A 58 -8.92 -2.48 -0.97
C ILE A 58 -8.75 -2.80 0.52
N LYS A 59 -8.43 -4.05 0.83
CA LYS A 59 -8.06 -4.50 2.18
C LYS A 59 -6.56 -4.73 2.24
N VAL A 60 -5.93 -4.30 3.33
CA VAL A 60 -4.48 -4.34 3.52
C VAL A 60 -4.18 -5.25 4.72
N GLU A 61 -3.14 -6.09 4.62
CA GLU A 61 -2.71 -7.04 5.67
C GLU A 61 -3.81 -8.04 6.09
N GLN A 62 -4.69 -8.40 5.15
CA GLN A 62 -5.78 -9.33 5.40
C GLN A 62 -5.26 -10.78 5.27
N GLY A 63 -5.61 -11.61 6.26
CA GLY A 63 -5.42 -13.06 6.15
C GLY A 63 -6.42 -13.64 5.15
N LEU A 64 -5.93 -14.50 4.27
CA LEU A 64 -6.72 -15.22 3.27
C LEU A 64 -6.52 -16.72 3.47
N GLU A 65 -7.61 -17.47 3.51
CA GLU A 65 -7.56 -18.93 3.44
C GLU A 65 -7.83 -19.36 2.01
N SER A 66 -6.94 -20.19 1.45
CA SER A 66 -7.13 -20.79 0.13
C SER A 66 -6.63 -22.23 0.14
N ALA A 67 -7.50 -23.16 -0.25
CA ALA A 67 -7.22 -24.60 -0.26
C ALA A 67 -6.61 -25.13 1.06
N GLY A 68 -7.12 -24.66 2.20
CA GLY A 68 -6.65 -25.05 3.54
C GLY A 68 -5.33 -24.41 3.99
N ASN A 69 -4.77 -23.47 3.22
CA ASN A 69 -3.56 -22.74 3.57
C ASN A 69 -3.88 -21.29 3.92
N PHE A 70 -3.18 -20.74 4.91
CA PHE A 70 -3.29 -19.35 5.33
C PHE A 70 -2.21 -18.49 4.68
N PHE A 71 -2.64 -17.46 3.97
CA PHE A 71 -1.79 -16.47 3.33
C PHE A 71 -2.03 -15.10 3.95
N ARG A 72 -1.00 -14.26 3.96
CA ARG A 72 -1.16 -12.83 4.19
C ARG A 72 -0.88 -12.10 2.90
N ALA A 73 -1.88 -11.37 2.42
CA ALA A 73 -1.71 -10.50 1.26
C ALA A 73 -1.41 -9.07 1.72
N ASP A 74 -0.52 -8.41 1.00
CA ASP A 74 -0.25 -6.98 1.18
C ASP A 74 -1.49 -6.14 0.86
N ALA A 75 -2.16 -6.49 -0.23
CA ALA A 75 -3.41 -5.89 -0.67
C ALA A 75 -4.32 -6.95 -1.28
N ILE A 76 -5.60 -6.91 -0.92
CA ILE A 76 -6.68 -7.65 -1.57
C ILE A 76 -7.63 -6.62 -2.16
N VAL A 77 -7.87 -6.71 -3.46
CA VAL A 77 -8.81 -5.83 -4.18
C VAL A 77 -10.04 -6.63 -4.55
N TYR A 78 -11.19 -6.23 -4.03
CA TYR A 78 -12.47 -6.92 -4.24
C TYR A 78 -13.20 -6.39 -5.48
N SER A 79 -13.89 -7.28 -6.19
CA SER A 79 -14.94 -6.92 -7.14
C SER A 79 -16.18 -6.42 -6.40
N ARG A 80 -17.09 -5.78 -7.14
CA ARG A 80 -18.45 -5.47 -6.66
C ARG A 80 -19.46 -6.59 -6.95
N GLU A 81 -19.02 -7.59 -7.70
CA GLU A 81 -19.73 -8.83 -8.01
C GLU A 81 -19.38 -9.91 -6.97
#